data_AF-A0A7K9N9Y4-F1
#
_entry.id   AF-A0A7K9N9Y4-F1
#
_cell.length_a   1.000
_cell.length_b   1.000
_cell.length_c   1.000
_cell.angle_alpha   90.00
_cell.angle_beta   90.00
_cell.angle_gamma   90.00
#
_symmetry.space_group_name_H-M   'P 1'
#
loop_
_entity.id
_entity.type
_entity.pdbx_description
1 polymer ?
#
loop_
_entity_poly.entity_id
_entity_poly.type
_entity_poly.pdbx_seq_one_letter_code
_entity_poly.pdbx_strand_id
1 'polypeptide(L)' 'MAGLSRTLGIFGAFVAVVGAAFYPIYFRPLLLPEEYKKEQSINRAGIVQEDIQPAG' A
#
# COMPACT_ATOMS: atom_id res chain seq x y z
N MET A 1 -26.65 25.36 -3.60
CA MET A 1 -25.31 25.14 -4.20
C MET A 1 -24.20 24.92 -3.17
N ALA A 2 -24.16 25.63 -2.03
CA ALA A 2 -23.07 25.50 -1.03
C ALA A 2 -22.97 24.14 -0.29
N GLY A 3 -24.09 23.43 -0.11
CA GLY A 3 -24.08 22.12 0.56
C GLY A 3 -23.38 21.03 -0.27
N LEU A 4 -23.61 21.01 -1.59
CA LEU A 4 -23.03 20.01 -2.49
C LEU A 4 -21.51 20.20 -2.62
N SER A 5 -21.05 21.45 -2.77
CA SER A 5 -19.61 21.74 -2.85
C SER A 5 -18.87 21.40 -1.56
N ARG A 6 -19.48 21.64 -0.39
CA ARG A 6 -18.91 21.24 0.90
C ARG A 6 -18.80 19.72 1.03
N THR A 7 -19.82 18.97 0.65
CA THR A 7 -19.79 17.49 0.68
C THR A 7 -18.74 16.94 -0.26
N LEU A 8 -18.66 17.44 -1.49
CA LEU A 8 -17.64 17.05 -2.46
C LEU A 8 -16.23 17.36 -1.96
N GLY A 9 -16.02 18.52 -1.35
CA GLY A 9 -14.73 18.91 -0.77
C GLY A 9 -14.30 17.97 0.36
N ILE A 10 -15.18 17.69 1.31
CA ILE A 10 -14.88 16.80 2.45
C ILE A 10 -14.62 15.37 1.97
N PHE A 11 -15.48 14.85 1.09
CA PHE A 11 -15.33 13.49 0.57
C PHE A 11 -14.06 13.35 -0.28
N GLY A 12 -13.79 14.30 -1.17
CA GLY A 12 -12.57 14.32 -1.98
C GLY A 12 -11.31 14.39 -1.12
N ALA A 13 -11.29 15.23 -0.08
CA ALA A 13 -10.19 15.31 0.86
C ALA A 13 -9.99 13.98 1.61
N PHE A 14 -11.07 13.34 2.04
CA PHE A 14 -11.00 12.03 2.69
C PHE A 14 -10.40 10.96 1.78
N VAL A 15 -10.90 10.84 0.55
CA VAL A 15 -10.37 9.88 -0.43
C VAL A 15 -8.89 10.15 -0.76
N ALA A 16 -8.50 11.42 -0.86
CA ALA A 16 -7.11 11.81 -1.08
C ALA A 16 -6.20 11.37 0.09
N VAL A 17 -6.65 11.57 1.34
CA VAL A 17 -5.91 11.13 2.53
C VAL A 17 -5.77 9.60 2.57
N VAL A 18 -6.85 8.88 2.28
CA VAL A 18 -6.83 7.41 2.19
C VAL A 18 -5.83 6.97 1.11
N GLY A 19 -5.93 7.52 -0.11
CA GLY A 19 -5.01 7.20 -1.20
C GLY A 19 -3.55 7.46 -0.84
N ALA A 20 -3.26 8.59 -0.20
CA ALA A 20 -1.91 8.93 0.25
C ALA A 20 -1.37 7.94 1.31
N ALA A 21 -2.20 7.54 2.28
CA ALA A 21 -1.83 6.56 3.30
C ALA A 21 -1.55 5.17 2.70
N PHE A 22 -2.33 4.75 1.70
CA PHE A 22 -2.14 3.45 1.04
C PHE A 22 -1.06 3.46 -0.04
N TYR A 23 -0.63 4.63 -0.53
CA TYR A 23 0.34 4.75 -1.62
C TYR A 23 1.63 3.94 -1.41
N PRO A 24 2.38 4.08 -0.29
CA PRO A 24 3.63 3.34 -0.11
C PRO A 24 3.44 1.83 0.11
N ILE A 25 2.26 1.40 0.60
CA ILE A 25 2.00 0.01 1.00
C ILE A 25 1.46 -0.82 -0.16
N TYR A 26 0.63 -0.23 -1.02
CA TYR A 26 -0.06 -0.94 -2.08
C TYR A 26 0.36 -0.45 -3.47
N PHE A 27 0.27 0.84 -3.74
CA PHE A 27 0.47 1.37 -5.09
C PHE A 27 1.94 1.43 -5.49
N ARG A 28 2.85 1.96 -4.66
CA ARG A 28 4.29 2.03 -4.95
C ARG A 28 4.87 0.64 -5.29
N PRO A 29 4.60 -0.43 -4.51
CA PRO A 29 5.07 -1.78 -4.85
C PRO A 29 4.59 -2.29 -6.22
N LEU A 30 3.35 -1.97 -6.60
CA LEU A 30 2.77 -2.38 -7.89
C LEU A 30 3.32 -1.56 -9.06
N LEU A 31 3.61 -0.28 -8.86
CA LEU A 31 4.18 0.61 -9.87
C LEU A 31 5.67 0.35 -10.08
N LEU A 32 6.40 -0.07 -9.04
CA LEU A 32 7.85 -0.27 -9.05
C LEU A 32 8.21 -1.70 -8.61
N PRO A 33 7.78 -2.74 -9.35
CA PRO A 33 7.87 -4.12 -8.91
C PRO A 33 9.32 -4.60 -8.73
N GLU A 34 10.26 -4.15 -9.56
CA GLU A 34 11.67 -4.58 -9.46
C GLU A 34 12.38 -3.95 -8.25
N GLU A 35 12.11 -2.68 -7.95
CA GLU A 35 12.62 -2.03 -6.74
C GLU A 35 12.03 -2.67 -5.49
N TYR A 36 10.72 -2.94 -5.50
CA TYR A 36 10.05 -3.62 -4.40
C TYR A 36 10.59 -5.04 -4.17
N LYS A 37 10.84 -5.82 -5.22
CA LYS A 37 11.46 -7.16 -5.11
C LYS A 37 12.86 -7.07 -4.49
N LYS A 38 13.66 -6.08 -4.89
CA LYS A 38 14.98 -5.86 -4.31
C LYS A 38 14.88 -5.51 -2.82
N GLU A 39 14.03 -4.57 -2.45
CA GLU A 39 13.74 -4.23 -1.04
C GLU A 39 13.27 -5.47 -0.27
N GLN A 40 12.36 -6.28 -0.83
CA GLN A 40 11.89 -7.52 -0.20
C GLN A 40 12.99 -8.56 -0.03
N SER A 41 13.89 -8.75 -1.00
CA SER A 41 14.99 -9.70 -0.87
C SER A 41 15.92 -9.38 0.29
N ILE A 42 16.10 -8.10 0.60
CA ILE A 42 16.90 -7.63 1.75
C ILE A 42 16.10 -7.84 3.04
N ASN A 43 14.84 -7.39 3.07
CA ASN A 43 13.99 -7.47 4.26
C ASN A 43 13.59 -8.90 4.65
N ARG A 44 13.61 -9.84 3.70
CA ARG A 44 13.30 -11.27 3.91
C ARG A 44 14.54 -12.15 3.88
N ALA A 45 15.74 -11.56 3.94
CA ALA A 45 16.96 -12.34 4.02
C ALA A 45 16.93 -13.23 5.27
N GLY A 46 17.19 -14.52 5.09
CA GLY A 46 17.17 -15.50 6.18
C GLY A 46 15.78 -16.04 6.57
N ILE A 47 14.72 -15.64 5.89
CA ILE A 47 13.40 -16.25 6.04
C ILE A 47 13.30 -17.46 5.09
N VAL A 48 13.38 -18.67 5.65
CA VAL A 48 13.10 -19.93 4.94
C VAL A 48 11.62 -20.22 5.12
N GLN A 49 10.84 -20.20 4.03
CA GLN A 49 9.38 -20.31 4.14
C GLN A 49 8.95 -21.70 4.59
N GLU A 50 9.72 -22.72 4.25
CA GLU A 50 9.52 -24.11 4.60
C GLU A 50 9.62 -24.35 6.12
N ASP A 51 10.38 -23.52 6.83
CA ASP A 51 10.54 -23.61 8.30
C ASP A 51 9.39 -22.91 9.06
N ILE A 52 8.67 -22.00 8.40
CA ILE A 52 7.60 -21.20 9.01
C ILE A 52 6.22 -21.73 8.64
N GLN A 53 6.06 -22.26 7.43
CA GLN A 53 4.76 -22.72 6.97
C GLN A 53 4.40 -24.02 7.70
N PRO A 54 3.21 -24.07 8.35
CA PRO A 54 2.75 -25.30 8.97
C PRO A 54 2.62 -26.38 7.90
N ALA A 55 3.00 -27.62 8.25
CA ALA A 55 2.69 -28.76 7.42
C ALA A 55 1.17 -28.81 7.19
N GLY A 56 0.77 -28.94 5.92
CA GLY A 56 -0.63 -29.02 5.52
C GLY A 56 -1.38 -30.18 6.16
#